data_AF-A0AAD5LUE7-F1
#
_entry.id   AF-A0AAD5LUE7-F1
#
_cell.length_a   1.000
_cell.length_b   1.000
_cell.length_c   1.000
_cell.angle_alpha   90.00
_cell.angle_beta   90.00
_cell.angle_gamma   90.00
#
_symmetry.space_group_name_H-M   'P 1'
#
loop_
_entity.id
_entity.type
_entity.pdbx_description
1 polymer ?
#
loop_
_entity_poly.entity_id
_entity_poly.type
_entity_poly.pdbx_seq_one_letter_code
_entity_poly.pdbx_strand_id
1 'polypeptide(L)' 'MLVEKAISHLGSAIGSRPLTFFIASIAFFAVCASYLFILPPEVNLGFDNGYTTKDAPSIRELQTQIDYFGNKVAL' A
#
# COMPACT_ATOMS: atom_id res chain seq x y z
N MET A 1 -2.66 -21.14 -29.99
CA MET A 1 -3.89 -20.89 -30.77
C MET A 1 -4.99 -20.14 -30.02
N LEU A 2 -5.64 -20.68 -28.97
CA LEU A 2 -6.74 -19.99 -28.29
C LEU A 2 -6.30 -18.69 -27.59
N VAL A 3 -5.18 -18.72 -26.88
CA VAL A 3 -4.61 -17.56 -26.18
C VAL A 3 -4.16 -16.48 -27.17
N GLU A 4 -3.50 -16.85 -28.26
CA GLU A 4 -3.08 -15.91 -29.31
C GLU A 4 -4.27 -15.22 -29.98
N LYS A 5 -5.35 -15.98 -30.25
CA LYS A 5 -6.59 -15.43 -30.81
C LYS A 5 -7.26 -14.47 -29.82
N ALA A 6 -7.26 -14.79 -28.52
CA ALA A 6 -7.79 -13.91 -27.48
C ALA A 6 -6.98 -12.61 -27.36
N ILE A 7 -5.65 -12.70 -27.35
CA ILE A 7 -4.75 -11.52 -27.30
C ILE A 7 -4.93 -10.66 -28.55
N SER A 8 -5.07 -11.27 -29.73
CA SER A 8 -5.30 -10.55 -30.98
C SER A 8 -6.66 -9.82 -30.99
N HIS A 9 -7.72 -10.46 -30.51
CA HIS A 9 -9.02 -9.81 -30.33
C HIS A 9 -8.98 -8.66 -29.32
N LEU A 10 -8.27 -8.85 -28.19
CA LEU A 10 -8.10 -7.81 -27.18
C LEU A 10 -7.32 -6.61 -27.75
N GLY A 11 -6.23 -6.87 -28.46
CA GLY A 11 -5.42 -5.83 -29.11
C GLY A 11 -6.20 -5.07 -30.17
N SER A 12 -7.02 -5.77 -30.96
CA SER A 12 -7.91 -5.14 -31.95
C SER A 12 -8.99 -4.27 -31.28
N ALA A 13 -9.60 -4.76 -30.20
CA ALA A 13 -10.59 -4.00 -29.44
C ALA A 13 -9.98 -2.70 -28.86
N ILE A 14 -8.80 -2.80 -28.25
CA ILE A 14 -8.07 -1.63 -27.71
C ILE A 14 -7.65 -0.69 -28.84
N GLY A 15 -7.13 -1.23 -29.95
CA GLY A 15 -6.69 -0.46 -31.11
C GLY A 15 -7.81 0.26 -31.85
N SER A 16 -9.05 -0.24 -31.77
CA SER A 16 -10.22 0.41 -32.40
C SER A 16 -10.63 1.71 -31.71
N ARG A 17 -10.38 1.84 -30.39
CA ARG A 17 -10.76 3.01 -29.59
C ARG A 17 -9.69 3.29 -28.51
N PRO A 18 -8.47 3.66 -28.89
CA PRO A 18 -7.35 3.77 -27.96
C PRO A 18 -7.59 4.84 -26.89
N LEU A 19 -8.21 5.97 -27.28
CA LEU A 19 -8.46 7.08 -26.37
C LEU A 19 -9.45 6.72 -25.24
N THR A 20 -10.47 5.91 -25.52
CA THR A 20 -11.44 5.50 -24.48
C THR A 20 -10.80 4.58 -23.45
N PHE A 21 -9.97 3.63 -23.88
CA PHE A 21 -9.24 2.75 -22.97
C PHE A 21 -8.20 3.50 -22.14
N PHE A 22 -7.54 4.49 -22.73
CA PHE A 22 -6.61 5.36 -22.02
C PHE A 22 -7.32 6.18 -20.92
N ILE A 23 -8.42 6.85 -21.26
CA ILE A 23 -9.22 7.61 -20.30
C ILE A 23 -9.78 6.71 -19.20
N ALA A 24 -10.30 5.52 -19.55
CA ALA A 24 -10.80 4.56 -18.58
C ALA A 24 -9.70 4.10 -17.61
N SER A 25 -8.48 3.87 -18.11
CA SER A 25 -7.31 3.52 -17.28
C SER A 25 -6.94 4.64 -16.32
N ILE A 26 -6.96 5.91 -16.77
CA ILE A 26 -6.70 7.07 -15.91
C ILE A 26 -7.78 7.19 -14.84
N ALA A 27 -9.06 7.06 -15.21
CA ALA A 27 -10.16 7.12 -14.26
C ALA A 27 -10.06 6.03 -13.19
N PHE A 28 -9.73 4.80 -13.61
CA PHE A 28 -9.50 3.69 -12.70
C PHE A 28 -8.31 3.97 -11.76
N PHE A 29 -7.19 4.46 -12.30
CA PHE A 29 -6.04 4.86 -11.49
C PHE A 29 -6.40 5.95 -10.47
N ALA A 30 -7.16 6.96 -10.86
CA ALA A 30 -7.59 8.03 -9.96
C ALA A 30 -8.47 7.51 -8.81
N VAL A 31 -9.33 6.51 -9.06
CA VAL A 31 -10.13 5.84 -8.02
C VAL A 31 -9.23 5.04 -7.06
N CYS A 32 -8.25 4.30 -7.59
CA CYS A 32 -7.28 3.59 -6.75
C CYS A 32 -6.44 4.55 -5.91
N ALA A 33 -5.99 5.66 -6.50
CA ALA A 33 -5.22 6.69 -5.81
C ALA A 33 -6.07 7.41 -4.75
N SER A 34 -7.35 7.69 -5.04
CA SER A 34 -8.25 8.32 -4.07
C SER A 34 -8.47 7.45 -2.83
N TYR A 35 -8.42 6.12 -3.00
CA TYR A 35 -8.49 5.18 -1.89
C TYR A 35 -7.35 5.32 -0.87
N LEU A 36 -6.16 5.74 -1.32
CA LEU A 36 -5.03 6.02 -0.41
C LEU A 36 -5.30 7.21 0.52
N PHE A 37 -6.20 8.14 0.14
CA PHE A 37 -6.60 9.23 1.02
C PHE A 37 -7.69 8.81 2.02
N ILE A 38 -8.51 7.81 1.69
CA ILE A 38 -9.55 7.29 2.58
C ILE A 38 -8.95 6.34 3.61
N LEU A 39 -8.07 5.44 3.15
CA LEU A 39 -7.32 4.51 3.99
C LEU A 39 -5.83 4.76 3.77
N PRO A 40 -5.26 5.77 4.44
CA PRO A 40 -3.83 5.99 4.39
C PRO A 40 -3.12 4.73 4.90
N PRO A 41 -2.11 4.22 4.18
CA PRO A 41 -1.32 3.11 4.68
C PRO A 41 -0.67 3.53 6.00
N GLU A 42 -0.75 2.66 7.01
CA GLU A 42 -0.07 2.90 8.28
C GLU A 42 1.44 2.85 8.05
N VAL A 43 2.09 4.01 8.16
CA VAL A 43 3.55 4.14 8.07
C VAL A 43 4.12 3.92 9.48
N ASN A 44 4.21 2.66 9.89
CA ASN A 44 4.82 2.28 11.17
C ASN A 44 6.34 2.22 11.00
N LEU A 45 7.03 3.33 11.21
CA LEU A 45 8.51 3.41 11.18
C LEU A 45 9.14 3.21 12.57
N GLY A 46 8.32 3.07 13.61
CA GLY A 46 8.77 2.80 14.97
C GLY A 46 9.33 1.39 15.10
N PHE A 47 10.37 1.25 15.93
CA PHE A 47 10.96 -0.06 16.23
C PHE A 47 9.95 -0.99 16.93
N ASP A 48 9.02 -0.40 17.68
CA ASP A 48 7.92 -1.00 18.41
C ASP A 48 6.74 -1.45 17.55
N ASN A 49 6.46 -0.74 16.45
CA ASN A 49 5.26 -0.96 15.63
C ASN A 49 5.53 -1.45 14.20
N GLY A 50 6.78 -1.33 13.70
CA GLY A 50 7.10 -1.54 12.29
C GLY A 50 8.07 -2.68 11.98
N TYR A 51 9.05 -2.93 12.86
CA TYR A 51 10.22 -3.76 12.54
C TYR A 51 10.33 -5.05 13.36
N THR A 52 9.48 -5.23 14.36
CA THR A 52 9.59 -6.32 15.34
C THR A 52 8.21 -6.90 15.64
N THR A 53 8.13 -8.22 15.86
CA THR A 53 6.89 -8.89 16.28
C THR A 53 6.46 -8.39 17.65
N LYS A 54 5.15 -8.21 17.86
CA LYS A 54 4.60 -7.65 19.11
C LYS A 54 5.03 -8.42 20.38
N ASP A 55 5.35 -9.71 20.24
CA ASP A 55 5.76 -10.59 21.33
C ASP A 55 7.28 -10.64 21.56
N ALA A 56 8.06 -9.83 20.84
CA ALA A 56 9.51 -9.88 20.99
C ALA A 56 9.95 -9.39 22.38
N PRO A 57 10.95 -10.04 23.01
CA PRO A 57 11.49 -9.64 24.31
C PRO A 57 11.97 -8.18 24.33
N SER A 58 12.51 -7.69 23.21
CA SER A 58 12.98 -6.32 23.05
C SER A 58 11.87 -5.29 23.25
N ILE A 59 10.62 -5.56 22.82
CA ILE A 59 9.48 -4.66 23.03
C ILE A 59 9.14 -4.58 24.52
N ARG A 60 9.19 -5.72 25.21
CA ARG A 60 8.90 -5.80 26.65
C ARG A 60 9.96 -5.08 27.48
N GLU A 61 11.23 -5.21 27.11
CA GLU A 61 12.33 -4.48 27.73
C GLU A 61 12.19 -2.97 27.50
N LEU A 62 11.85 -2.56 26.28
CA LEU A 62 11.66 -1.15 25.91
C LEU A 62 10.47 -0.54 26.69
N GLN A 63 9.34 -1.24 26.79
CA GLN A 63 8.20 -0.83 27.61
C GLN A 63 8.60 -0.68 29.09
N THR A 64 9.35 -1.64 29.63
CA THR A 64 9.80 -1.60 31.03
C THR A 64 10.73 -0.41 31.29
N GLN A 65 11.60 -0.06 30.33
CA GLN A 65 12.44 1.14 30.44
C GLN A 65 11.61 2.43 30.41
N ILE A 66 10.59 2.53 29.55
CA ILE A 66 9.68 3.67 29.50
C ILE A 66 8.92 3.80 30.83
N ASP A 67 8.40 2.71 31.37
CA ASP A 67 7.63 2.70 32.61
C ASP A 67 8.49 3.12 33.82
N TYR A 68 9.75 2.70 33.85
CA TYR A 68 10.65 2.96 34.99
C TYR A 68 11.34 4.33 34.92
N PHE A 69 11.81 4.76 33.75
CA PHE A 69 12.57 5.99 33.59
C PHE A 69 11.76 7.17 33.04
N GLY A 70 10.50 6.94 32.66
CA GLY A 70 9.65 7.89 31.98
C GLY A 70 10.07 8.10 30.52
N ASN A 71 9.12 8.53 29.69
CA ASN A 71 9.41 8.89 28.31
C ASN A 71 10.18 10.23 28.30
N LYS A 72 11.51 10.20 28.22
CA LYS A 72 12.35 11.41 28.22
C LYS A 72 12.25 12.23 26.92
N VAL A 73 11.49 11.76 25.93
CA VAL A 73 11.28 12.44 24.64
C VAL A 73 9.91 13.15 24.65
N ALA A 74 9.69 13.98 25.67
CA ALA A 74 8.71 15.07 25.60
C ALA A 74 9.48 16.36 25.32
N LEU A 75 9.90 16.52 24.06
CA LEU A 75 10.39 17.77 23.46
C LEU A 75 9.91 17.81 22.02
#